data_AF-A0A4Q3RQE1-F1
#
_entry.id   AF-A0A4Q3RQE1-F1
#
_cell.length_a   1.000
_cell.length_b   1.000
_cell.length_c   1.000
_cell.angle_alpha   90.00
_cell.angle_beta   90.00
_cell.angle_gamma   90.00
#
_symmetry.space_group_name_H-M   'P 1'
#
loop_
_entity.id
_entity.type
_entity.pdbx_description
1 polymer ?
#
loop_
_entity_poly.entity_id
_entity_poly.type
_entity_poly.pdbx_seq_one_letter_code
_entity_poly.pdbx_strand_id
1 'polypeptide(L)'
;MTLYQSIIIAIVEGLTEFIPISSTGHMIIASKALNVPDDDFTKMFTVAIQLGAILAVVVLYWKKFFDFQNIQFYLKLIVGVLPALLLGFLFSDKIDELLESTTTVAIALLLGGIVLLFVDKWFNHPVAKEEKDISFVQAFIIGMW
;
A
#
# COMPACT_ATOMS: atom_id res chain seq x y z
N MET A 1 2.02 -4.12 -23.90
CA MET A 1 2.00 -5.23 -22.92
C MET A 1 1.33 -6.47 -23.53
N THR A 2 1.88 -7.67 -23.31
CA THR A 2 1.29 -8.96 -23.73
C THR A 2 0.56 -9.65 -22.57
N LEU A 3 -0.31 -10.63 -22.85
CA LEU A 3 -1.04 -11.38 -21.81
C LEU A 3 -0.11 -12.02 -20.76
N TYR A 4 1.01 -12.59 -21.20
CA TYR A 4 2.01 -13.18 -20.30
C TYR A 4 2.63 -12.14 -19.37
N GLN A 5 2.99 -10.96 -19.90
CA GLN A 5 3.51 -9.84 -19.10
C GLN A 5 2.48 -9.38 -18.07
N SER A 6 1.21 -9.26 -18.48
CA SER A 6 0.10 -8.87 -17.61
C SER A 6 -0.11 -9.86 -16.45
N ILE A 7 -0.08 -11.16 -16.73
CA ILE A 7 -0.23 -12.20 -15.70
C ILE A 7 0.88 -12.11 -14.67
N ILE A 8 2.15 -11.97 -15.12
CA ILE A 8 3.27 -11.88 -14.19
C ILE A 8 3.17 -10.63 -13.33
N ILE A 9 2.92 -9.46 -13.93
CA ILE A 9 2.81 -8.21 -13.19
C ILE A 9 1.64 -8.27 -12.18
N ALA A 10 0.50 -8.86 -12.57
CA ALA A 10 -0.64 -9.06 -11.66
C ALA A 10 -0.33 -10.01 -10.50
N ILE A 11 0.46 -11.07 -10.74
CA ILE A 11 0.93 -11.96 -9.67
C ILE A 11 1.88 -11.21 -8.73
N VAL A 12 2.80 -10.41 -9.28
CA VAL A 12 3.71 -9.58 -8.47
C VAL A 12 2.91 -8.63 -7.58
N GLU A 13 1.97 -7.88 -8.14
CA GLU A 13 1.05 -7.02 -7.38
C GLU A 13 0.35 -7.80 -6.25
N GLY A 14 -0.36 -8.88 -6.59
CA GLY A 14 -1.14 -9.63 -5.60
C GLY A 14 -0.30 -10.28 -4.49
N LEU A 15 0.96 -10.61 -4.75
CA LEU A 15 1.88 -11.15 -3.74
C LEU A 15 2.53 -10.07 -2.88
N THR A 16 2.76 -8.88 -3.44
CA THR A 16 3.59 -7.84 -2.80
C THR A 16 2.78 -6.74 -2.13
N GLU A 17 1.49 -6.59 -2.44
CA GLU A 17 0.64 -5.53 -1.88
C GLU A 17 0.41 -5.68 -0.37
N PHE A 18 0.27 -6.92 0.12
CA PHE A 18 -0.11 -7.18 1.52
C PHE A 18 1.07 -7.33 2.48
N ILE A 19 2.30 -7.34 1.95
CA ILE A 19 3.53 -7.45 2.73
C ILE A 19 4.34 -6.16 2.59
N PRO A 20 5.08 -5.73 3.63
CA PRO A 20 5.70 -4.41 3.66
C PRO A 20 6.99 -4.37 2.82
N ILE A 21 6.89 -4.62 1.50
CA ILE A 21 8.03 -4.64 0.57
C ILE A 21 7.83 -3.77 -0.68
N SER A 22 6.75 -2.95 -0.72
CA SER A 22 6.36 -2.06 -1.81
C SER A 22 6.07 -2.78 -3.15
N SER A 23 4.79 -2.91 -3.46
CA SER A 23 4.29 -3.46 -4.73
C SER A 23 4.68 -2.60 -5.92
N THR A 24 4.58 -1.27 -5.82
CA THR A 24 4.99 -0.34 -6.88
C THR A 24 6.44 -0.56 -7.32
N GLY A 25 7.37 -0.69 -6.37
CA GLY A 25 8.77 -0.95 -6.69
C GLY A 25 8.99 -2.29 -7.40
N HIS A 26 8.33 -3.34 -6.92
CA HIS A 26 8.41 -4.67 -7.54
C HIS A 26 7.79 -4.70 -8.95
N MET A 27 6.67 -4.01 -9.16
CA MET A 27 6.04 -3.88 -10.48
C MET A 27 6.93 -3.12 -11.48
N ILE A 28 7.59 -2.03 -11.04
CA ILE A 28 8.55 -1.29 -11.88
C ILE A 28 9.73 -2.19 -12.29
N ILE A 29 10.30 -2.92 -11.33
CA ILE A 29 11.43 -3.84 -11.59
C ILE A 29 11.00 -4.97 -12.53
N ALA A 30 9.85 -5.61 -12.27
CA ALA A 30 9.32 -6.70 -13.08
C ALA A 30 9.00 -6.24 -14.51
N SER A 31 8.39 -5.06 -14.67
CA SER A 31 8.06 -4.47 -15.98
C SER A 31 9.33 -4.22 -16.80
N LYS A 32 10.38 -3.69 -16.18
CA LYS A 32 11.69 -3.51 -16.83
C LYS A 32 12.35 -4.84 -17.21
N ALA A 33 12.33 -5.82 -16.31
CA ALA A 33 12.90 -7.15 -16.56
C ALA A 33 12.19 -7.89 -17.72
N LEU A 34 10.88 -7.67 -17.87
CA LEU A 34 10.06 -8.24 -18.94
C LEU A 34 10.05 -7.40 -20.22
N ASN A 35 10.80 -6.30 -20.29
CA ASN A 35 10.80 -5.32 -21.38
C ASN A 35 9.37 -4.85 -21.73
N VAL A 36 8.54 -4.59 -20.73
CA VAL A 36 7.23 -3.98 -20.93
C VAL A 36 7.44 -2.51 -21.32
N PRO A 37 6.76 -2.01 -22.37
CA PRO A 37 6.81 -0.59 -22.72
C PRO A 37 6.38 0.28 -21.55
N ASP A 38 7.09 1.39 -21.32
CA ASP A 38 6.69 2.40 -20.34
C ASP A 38 5.76 3.42 -21.04
N ASP A 39 4.53 2.97 -21.28
CA ASP A 39 3.48 3.76 -21.91
C ASP A 39 2.31 4.02 -20.96
N ASP A 40 1.42 4.95 -21.32
CA ASP A 40 0.25 5.30 -20.52
C ASP A 40 -0.65 4.09 -20.24
N PHE A 41 -0.69 3.12 -21.17
CA PHE A 41 -1.44 1.89 -20.99
C PHE A 41 -0.87 1.04 -19.86
N THR A 42 0.46 0.92 -19.77
CA THR A 42 1.13 0.15 -18.72
C THR A 42 0.96 0.81 -17.36
N LYS A 43 1.09 2.15 -17.29
CA LYS A 43 0.79 2.91 -16.07
C LYS A 43 -0.65 2.68 -15.62
N MET A 44 -1.63 2.87 -16.51
CA MET A 44 -3.04 2.62 -16.24
C MET A 44 -3.29 1.17 -15.80
N PHE A 45 -2.66 0.19 -16.45
CA PHE A 45 -2.80 -1.22 -16.10
C PHE A 45 -2.31 -1.51 -14.68
N THR A 46 -1.12 -1.01 -14.30
CA THR A 46 -0.56 -1.22 -12.96
C THR A 46 -1.45 -0.64 -11.86
N VAL A 47 -2.11 0.49 -12.12
CA VAL A 47 -3.11 1.05 -11.19
C VAL A 47 -4.38 0.19 -11.16
N ALA A 48 -4.85 -0.28 -12.33
CA ALA A 48 -6.09 -1.04 -12.42
C ALA A 48 -6.01 -2.40 -11.68
N ILE A 49 -4.86 -3.08 -11.72
CA ILE A 49 -4.71 -4.39 -11.06
C ILE A 49 -4.67 -4.30 -9.53
N GLN A 50 -4.30 -3.15 -8.95
CA GLN A 50 -4.38 -2.91 -7.50
C GLN A 50 -5.82 -3.04 -6.99
N LEU A 51 -6.83 -2.74 -7.82
CA LEU A 51 -8.23 -2.98 -7.47
C LEU A 51 -8.49 -4.47 -7.17
N GLY A 52 -7.78 -5.39 -7.83
CA GLY A 52 -7.85 -6.82 -7.52
C GLY A 52 -7.35 -7.14 -6.11
N ALA A 53 -6.25 -6.51 -5.69
CA ALA A 53 -5.73 -6.66 -4.34
C ALA A 53 -6.68 -6.04 -3.29
N ILE A 54 -7.23 -4.86 -3.57
CA ILE A 54 -8.25 -4.22 -2.71
C ILE A 54 -9.47 -5.13 -2.56
N LEU A 55 -9.98 -5.69 -3.67
CA LEU A 55 -11.12 -6.60 -3.63
C LEU A 55 -10.83 -7.87 -2.83
N ALA A 56 -9.60 -8.39 -2.88
CA ALA A 56 -9.21 -9.53 -2.05
C ALA A 56 -9.36 -9.23 -0.54
N VAL A 57 -8.97 -8.03 -0.10
CA VAL A 57 -9.15 -7.58 1.31
C VAL A 57 -10.62 -7.42 1.66
N VAL A 58 -11.42 -6.83 0.76
CA VAL A 58 -12.88 -6.67 0.97
C VAL A 58 -13.56 -8.04 1.10
N VAL A 59 -13.20 -9.01 0.26
CA VAL A 59 -13.73 -10.38 0.34
C VAL A 59 -13.26 -11.09 1.60
N LEU A 60 -11.98 -10.99 1.95
CA LEU A 60 -11.41 -11.61 3.16
C LEU A 60 -12.11 -11.10 4.43
N TYR A 61 -12.37 -9.79 4.50
CA TYR A 61 -13.02 -9.13 5.64
C TYR A 61 -14.49 -8.77 5.38
N TRP A 62 -15.18 -9.52 4.51
CA TRP A 62 -16.53 -9.22 4.06
C TRP A 62 -17.50 -8.93 5.21
N LYS A 63 -17.55 -9.82 6.21
CA LYS A 63 -18.43 -9.66 7.37
C LYS A 63 -18.13 -8.41 8.19
N LYS A 64 -16.88 -7.95 8.21
CA LYS A 64 -16.46 -6.75 8.95
C LYS A 64 -16.80 -5.48 8.18
N PHE A 65 -16.49 -5.43 6.88
CA PHE A 65 -16.80 -4.27 6.04
C PHE A 65 -18.30 -4.01 5.89
N PHE A 66 -19.11 -5.07 5.93
CA PHE A 66 -20.57 -4.99 5.80
C PHE A 66 -21.32 -5.10 7.14
N ASP A 67 -20.64 -4.96 8.28
CA ASP A 67 -21.27 -4.76 9.59
C ASP A 67 -21.57 -3.27 9.81
N PHE A 68 -22.66 -2.80 9.22
CA PHE A 68 -23.10 -1.40 9.30
C PHE A 68 -23.50 -0.94 10.71
N GLN A 69 -23.61 -1.86 11.67
CA GLN A 69 -23.87 -1.50 13.07
C GLN A 69 -22.61 -0.99 13.76
N ASN A 70 -21.43 -1.36 13.26
CA ASN A 70 -20.15 -0.96 13.81
C ASN A 70 -19.70 0.42 13.28
N ILE A 71 -20.40 1.49 13.67
CA ILE A 71 -20.07 2.87 13.26
C ILE A 71 -18.64 3.26 13.68
N GLN A 72 -18.18 2.76 14.83
CA GLN A 72 -16.84 3.04 15.35
C GLN A 72 -15.73 2.54 14.41
N PHE A 73 -15.92 1.39 13.74
CA PHE A 73 -14.99 0.90 12.73
C PHE A 73 -14.82 1.91 11.58
N TYR A 74 -15.91 2.38 10.98
CA TYR A 74 -15.85 3.34 9.87
C TYR A 74 -15.26 4.68 10.28
N LEU A 75 -15.61 5.20 11.47
CA LEU A 75 -15.04 6.45 11.96
C LEU A 75 -13.53 6.35 12.18
N LYS A 76 -13.04 5.22 12.75
CA LYS A 76 -11.60 5.00 12.92
C LYS A 76 -10.88 4.87 11.57
N LEU A 77 -11.48 4.22 10.59
CA LEU A 77 -10.94 4.16 9.22
C LEU A 77 -10.83 5.55 8.60
N ILE A 78 -11.87 6.39 8.69
CA ILE A 78 -11.83 7.77 8.19
C ILE A 78 -10.68 8.52 8.86
N VAL A 79 -10.57 8.45 10.19
CA VAL A 79 -9.51 9.13 10.94
C VAL A 79 -8.12 8.63 10.54
N GLY A 80 -7.96 7.34 10.26
CA GLY A 80 -6.69 6.77 9.79
C GLY A 80 -6.33 7.16 8.35
N VAL A 81 -7.30 7.41 7.48
CA VAL A 81 -7.03 7.78 6.08
C VAL A 81 -6.83 9.29 5.90
N LEU A 82 -7.34 10.11 6.82
CA LEU A 82 -7.26 11.58 6.75
C LEU A 82 -5.84 12.12 6.57
N PRO A 83 -4.82 11.70 7.35
CA PRO A 83 -3.48 12.29 7.20
C PRO A 83 -2.85 11.95 5.85
N ALA A 84 -3.01 10.71 5.39
CA ALA A 84 -2.54 10.29 4.07
C ALA A 84 -3.21 11.07 2.93
N LEU A 85 -4.52 11.34 3.01
CA LEU A 85 -5.22 12.16 2.02
C LEU A 85 -4.73 13.62 2.03
N LEU A 86 -4.49 14.19 3.21
CA LEU A 86 -4.01 15.56 3.34
C LEU A 86 -2.59 15.70 2.79
N LEU A 87 -1.67 14.82 3.20
CA LEU A 87 -0.30 14.83 2.72
C LEU A 87 -0.23 14.48 1.22
N GLY A 88 -1.01 13.49 0.77
CA GLY A 88 -1.11 13.13 -0.64
C GLY A 88 -1.60 14.30 -1.50
N PHE A 89 -2.60 15.04 -1.05
CA PHE A 89 -3.08 16.23 -1.77
C PHE A 89 -2.05 17.37 -1.79
N LEU A 90 -1.30 17.56 -0.69
CA LEU A 90 -0.31 18.64 -0.59
C LEU A 90 0.99 18.35 -1.35
N PHE A 91 1.35 17.07 -1.50
CA PHE A 91 2.66 16.64 -2.00
C PHE A 91 2.60 15.72 -3.23
N SER A 92 1.43 15.54 -3.87
CA SER A 92 1.23 14.61 -5.01
C SER A 92 2.30 14.76 -6.09
N ASP A 93 2.51 15.99 -6.57
CA ASP A 93 3.42 16.26 -7.68
C ASP A 93 4.86 15.87 -7.33
N LYS A 94 5.25 16.06 -6.07
CA LYS A 94 6.59 15.70 -5.60
C LYS A 94 6.75 14.19 -5.42
N ILE A 95 5.70 13.52 -4.95
CA ILE A 95 5.69 12.07 -4.80
C ILE A 95 5.82 11.41 -6.18
N ASP A 96 5.05 11.87 -7.17
CA ASP A 96 5.08 11.32 -8.52
C ASP A 96 6.47 11.46 -9.16
N GLU A 97 7.11 12.63 -9.04
CA GLU A 97 8.49 12.86 -9.52
C GLU A 97 9.49 11.89 -8.87
N LEU A 98 9.34 11.62 -7.57
CA LEU A 98 10.21 10.68 -6.85
C LEU A 98 9.97 9.23 -7.27
N LEU A 99 8.72 8.85 -7.56
CA LEU A 99 8.35 7.50 -7.97
C LEU A 99 8.78 7.15 -9.41
N GLU A 100 8.87 8.14 -10.31
CA GLU A 100 9.40 7.93 -11.67
C GLU A 100 10.90 7.57 -11.66
N SER A 101 11.64 7.98 -10.61
CA SER A 101 13.06 7.68 -10.48
C SER A 101 13.29 6.29 -9.88
N THR A 102 13.72 5.35 -10.72
CA THR A 102 14.07 3.97 -10.29
C THR A 102 15.14 3.95 -9.20
N THR A 103 16.10 4.88 -9.24
CA THR A 103 17.14 4.99 -8.21
C THR A 103 16.55 5.43 -6.88
N THR A 104 15.62 6.38 -6.88
CA THR A 104 14.91 6.83 -5.66
C THR A 104 14.10 5.70 -5.06
N VAL A 105 13.35 4.97 -5.88
CA VAL A 105 12.59 3.78 -5.44
C VAL A 105 13.51 2.72 -4.84
N ALA A 106 14.65 2.43 -5.47
CA ALA A 106 15.61 1.46 -4.95
C ALA A 106 16.21 1.88 -3.59
N ILE A 107 16.53 3.16 -3.42
CA ILE A 107 17.02 3.69 -2.13
C ILE A 107 15.92 3.61 -1.07
N ALA A 108 14.68 3.99 -1.41
CA ALA A 108 13.55 3.91 -0.49
C ALA A 108 13.27 2.47 -0.04
N LEU A 109 13.33 1.50 -0.97
CA LEU A 109 13.21 0.06 -0.66
C LEU A 109 14.31 -0.41 0.31
N LEU A 110 15.56 0.00 0.08
CA LEU A 110 16.69 -0.37 0.93
C LEU A 110 16.53 0.23 2.34
N LEU A 111 16.21 1.52 2.43
CA LEU A 111 16.00 2.21 3.71
C LEU A 111 14.80 1.64 4.45
N GLY A 112 13.68 1.41 3.75
CA GLY A 112 12.49 0.76 4.31
C GLY A 112 12.80 -0.63 4.85
N GLY A 113 13.56 -1.43 4.10
CA GLY A 113 14.05 -2.75 4.55
C GLY A 113 14.89 -2.65 5.82
N ILE A 114 15.81 -1.68 5.91
CA ILE A 114 16.60 -1.44 7.13
C ILE A 114 15.68 -1.08 8.30
N VAL A 115 14.71 -0.18 8.10
CA VAL A 115 13.74 0.21 9.14
C VAL A 115 12.97 -1.02 9.65
N LEU A 116 12.50 -1.88 8.75
CA LEU A 116 11.77 -3.10 9.11
C LEU A 116 12.60 -4.09 9.93
N LEU A 117 13.93 -4.13 9.78
CA LEU A 117 14.79 -4.96 10.63
C LEU A 117 14.78 -4.54 12.11
N PHE A 118 14.44 -3.28 12.38
CA PHE A 118 14.46 -2.72 13.74
C PHE A 118 13.06 -2.39 14.28
N VAL A 119 12.03 -2.37 13.43
CA VAL A 119 10.66 -1.98 13.81
C VAL A 119 10.11 -2.84 14.94
N ASP A 120 10.39 -4.15 14.94
CA ASP A 120 9.93 -5.07 15.96
C ASP A 120 10.41 -4.67 17.37
N LYS A 121 11.58 -4.02 17.47
CA LYS A 121 12.14 -3.57 18.77
C LYS A 121 11.47 -2.31 19.30
N TRP A 122 10.74 -1.56 18.47
CA TRP A 122 10.09 -0.31 18.87
C TRP A 122 8.71 -0.55 19.49
N PHE A 123 8.07 -1.67 19.17
CA PHE A 123 6.68 -1.98 19.59
C PHE A 123 6.59 -3.17 20.57
N ASN A 124 7.48 -3.24 21.56
CA ASN A 124 7.56 -4.34 22.52
C ASN A 124 6.42 -4.38 23.56
N HIS A 125 5.57 -3.34 23.61
CA HIS A 125 4.48 -3.22 24.58
C HIS A 125 3.17 -2.86 23.86
N PRO A 126 2.43 -3.86 23.33
CA PRO A 126 1.20 -3.60 22.59
C PRO A 126 0.12 -3.03 23.52
N VAL A 127 -0.28 -1.78 23.26
CA VAL A 127 -1.32 -1.07 24.01
C VAL A 127 -2.73 -1.52 23.61
N ALA A 128 -2.91 -1.92 22.35
CA ALA A 128 -4.14 -2.51 21.83
C ALA A 128 -3.85 -3.96 21.41
N LYS A 129 -4.68 -4.91 21.88
CA LYS A 129 -4.51 -6.34 21.56
C LYS A 129 -5.45 -6.78 20.45
N GLU A 130 -6.62 -6.14 20.38
CA GLU A 130 -7.57 -6.32 19.31
C GLU A 130 -7.83 -4.99 18.60
N GLU A 131 -8.25 -5.06 17.34
CA GLU A 131 -8.60 -3.89 16.53
C GLU A 131 -9.67 -3.00 17.19
N LYS A 132 -10.61 -3.61 17.92
CA LYS A 132 -11.65 -2.88 18.69
C LYS A 132 -11.06 -1.95 19.76
N ASP A 133 -9.87 -2.28 20.29
CA ASP A 133 -9.19 -1.52 21.34
C ASP A 133 -8.44 -0.30 20.80
N ILE A 134 -8.29 -0.18 19.47
CA ILE A 134 -7.61 0.96 18.83
C ILE A 134 -8.40 2.24 19.09
N SER A 135 -7.78 3.23 19.72
CA SER A 135 -8.37 4.56 19.93
C SER A 135 -8.29 5.43 18.66
N PHE A 136 -9.08 6.51 18.60
CA PHE A 136 -8.99 7.48 17.50
C PHE A 136 -7.60 8.14 17.38
N VAL A 137 -6.92 8.36 18.49
CA VAL A 137 -5.55 8.89 18.50
C VAL A 137 -4.59 7.89 17.85
N GLN A 138 -4.71 6.60 18.18
CA GLN A 138 -3.90 5.56 17.55
C GLN A 138 -4.22 5.43 16.05
N ALA A 139 -5.49 5.47 15.65
CA ALA A 139 -5.87 5.46 14.25
C ALA A 139 -5.24 6.63 13.47
N PHE A 140 -5.27 7.84 14.04
CA PHE A 140 -4.63 9.02 13.43
C PHE A 140 -3.10 8.88 13.35
N ILE A 141 -2.45 8.39 14.41
CA ILE A 141 -0.99 8.16 14.42
C ILE A 141 -0.61 7.12 13.36
N ILE A 142 -1.39 6.04 13.22
CA ILE A 142 -1.18 5.04 12.15
C ILE A 142 -1.29 5.71 10.78
N GLY A 143 -2.27 6.60 10.57
CA GLY A 143 -2.41 7.32 9.32
C GLY A 143 -1.30 8.33 8.99
N MET A 144 -0.58 8.81 10.00
CA MET A 144 0.57 9.70 9.84
C MET A 144 1.86 8.97 9.46
N TRP A 145 1.90 7.65 9.66
CA TRP A 145 3.02 6.77 9.30
C TRP A 145 2.88 6.30 7.86
#